data_AF-A0A5Q4GEC9-F1
#
_entry.id   AF-A0A5Q4GEC9-F1
#
_cell.length_a   1.000
_cell.length_b   1.000
_cell.length_c   1.000
_cell.angle_alpha   90.00
_cell.angle_beta   90.00
_cell.angle_gamma   90.00
#
_symmetry.space_group_name_H-M   'P 1'
#
loop_
_entity.id
_entity.type
_entity.pdbx_description
1 polymer ?
#
loop_
_entity_poly.entity_id
_entity_poly.type
_entity_poly.pdbx_seq_one_letter_code
_entity_poly.pdbx_strand_id
1 'polypeptide(L)'
;MDKDVLRRNIDNRYAVPFLIFLVLAGLHWFLLSPLMISPFPDRFGVDHQGQPLVRVGAQWLEASGEGGIDLRPLGIDRYQGMVLPLPSGEWLVNLGGQQLTHRQRLRRFIRLAPGQGGESSLVRCQADLGNCRPWGNNELAMDDDFALVALSQSRFVLADTSRHRVFLLDGEGRELDRMGGVQFPNDLLAHEGAVYVVDTNGGRVLRLQPSSTALGEPETVLRLSGHDAFRGRPMPIRLARSQSDWWLIATNMAMANGRLYRIDMDWQNPSRIDKPELDDLVAVSASDEGLLLAGFRGDHLWQFEPEQALLTALEHSGLSGYLASLDQETSQLKWRTGFQVAVLLALALVFLTIGLLRSTAPLPAPAPIDNLAQRISSGPLWFAYKPEMLRMLEAGAWIALFLFVLMSLLSIMLGASVLMGDGEVEQRSSMLLQTFWLQVFLVVIKVAAGVYLFFELRRMARYRLGRDKELLLLEDPAGDVHRINPAELSYDRFQLLWKGTLVPLSAGLYGPLLEKQDRLEGLMPLLEEHATRRSSFALSLDWLARRPGVFISLFIGIGLYVMVWLLYILYGR
;
A
#
# COMPACT_ATOMS: atom_id res chain seq x y z
N MET A 1 -7.15 7.00 -41.63
CA MET A 1 -6.55 5.87 -40.90
C MET A 1 -7.67 5.05 -40.31
N ASP A 2 -7.81 3.81 -40.75
CA ASP A 2 -8.94 2.94 -40.40
C ASP A 2 -8.88 2.52 -38.92
N LYS A 3 -9.96 2.75 -38.17
CA LYS A 3 -10.05 2.43 -36.73
C LYS A 3 -9.87 0.94 -36.46
N ASP A 4 -10.21 0.09 -37.44
CA ASP A 4 -10.07 -1.35 -37.32
C ASP A 4 -8.62 -1.84 -37.48
N VAL A 5 -7.77 -1.07 -38.16
CA VAL A 5 -6.32 -1.35 -38.28
C VAL A 5 -5.60 -0.99 -36.98
N LEU A 6 -6.00 0.10 -36.30
CA LEU A 6 -5.47 0.45 -34.98
C LEU A 6 -5.91 -0.56 -33.91
N ARG A 7 -7.15 -1.05 -33.97
CA ARG A 7 -7.69 -2.04 -33.00
C ARG A 7 -7.05 -3.42 -33.12
N ARG A 8 -6.58 -3.83 -34.31
CA ARG A 8 -5.94 -5.15 -34.50
C ARG A 8 -4.43 -5.16 -34.26
N ASN A 9 -3.77 -4.00 -34.22
CA ASN A 9 -2.30 -3.91 -34.20
C ASN A 9 -1.67 -3.44 -32.88
N ILE A 10 -2.46 -3.17 -31.83
CA ILE A 10 -1.87 -3.11 -30.48
C ILE A 10 -1.51 -4.55 -30.09
N ASP A 11 -0.28 -4.92 -30.42
CA ASP A 11 0.27 -6.24 -30.14
C ASP A 11 0.24 -6.47 -28.63
N ASN A 12 -0.63 -7.37 -28.15
CA ASN A 12 -0.85 -7.69 -26.72
C ASN A 12 0.45 -7.91 -25.93
N ARG A 13 1.54 -8.24 -26.63
CA ARG A 13 2.91 -8.43 -26.11
C ARG A 13 3.47 -7.25 -25.32
N TYR A 14 3.08 -6.00 -25.64
CA TYR A 14 3.60 -4.81 -24.95
C TYR A 14 2.56 -4.11 -24.07
N ALA A 15 1.28 -4.31 -24.36
CA ALA A 15 0.18 -3.78 -23.56
C ALA A 15 0.08 -4.44 -22.17
N VAL A 16 0.33 -5.75 -22.08
CA VAL A 16 0.27 -6.49 -20.81
C VAL A 16 1.34 -6.05 -19.81
N PRO A 17 2.65 -5.99 -20.16
CA PRO A 17 3.67 -5.46 -19.26
C PRO A 17 3.40 -4.01 -18.82
N PHE A 18 2.99 -3.14 -19.75
CA PHE A 18 2.61 -1.76 -19.44
C PHE A 18 1.51 -1.69 -18.37
N LEU A 19 0.45 -2.47 -18.55
CA LEU A 19 -0.67 -2.50 -17.62
C LEU A 19 -0.28 -3.07 -16.25
N ILE A 20 0.60 -4.08 -16.20
CA ILE A 20 1.16 -4.62 -14.96
C ILE A 20 1.92 -3.54 -14.19
N PHE A 21 2.82 -2.80 -14.84
CA PHE A 21 3.58 -1.74 -14.17
C PHE A 21 2.69 -0.60 -13.66
N LEU A 22 1.63 -0.27 -14.41
CA LEU A 22 0.68 0.77 -14.00
C LEU A 22 -0.15 0.34 -12.79
N VAL A 23 -0.59 -0.92 -12.74
CA VAL A 23 -1.27 -1.50 -11.57
C VAL A 23 -0.33 -1.56 -10.37
N LEU A 24 0.92 -1.99 -10.55
CA LEU A 24 1.91 -2.03 -9.48
C LEU A 24 2.22 -0.64 -8.93
N ALA A 25 2.35 0.38 -9.79
CA ALA A 25 2.55 1.77 -9.37
C ALA A 25 1.35 2.31 -8.60
N GLY A 26 0.12 2.06 -9.07
CA GLY A 26 -1.11 2.45 -8.38
C GLY A 26 -1.27 1.76 -7.02
N LEU A 27 -0.98 0.45 -6.96
CA LEU A 27 -1.01 -0.32 -5.72
C LEU A 27 0.06 0.18 -4.73
N HIS A 28 1.28 0.49 -5.22
CA HIS A 28 2.35 1.07 -4.41
C HIS A 28 1.90 2.35 -3.73
N TRP A 29 1.37 3.29 -4.53
CA TRP A 29 0.91 4.58 -4.06
C TRP A 29 -0.20 4.42 -3.02
N PHE A 30 -1.19 3.56 -3.30
CA PHE A 30 -2.31 3.32 -2.39
C PHE A 30 -1.88 2.70 -1.05
N LEU A 31 -0.95 1.74 -1.08
CA LEU A 31 -0.47 1.10 0.14
C LEU A 31 0.42 2.02 0.99
N LEU A 32 1.16 2.93 0.34
CA LEU A 32 2.09 3.83 1.01
C LEU A 32 1.49 5.19 1.37
N SER A 33 0.41 5.63 0.72
CA SER A 33 -0.19 6.95 0.99
C SER A 33 -0.57 7.18 2.46
N PRO A 34 -1.10 6.20 3.23
CA PRO A 34 -1.37 6.40 4.65
C PRO A 34 -0.09 6.57 5.49
N LEU A 35 1.05 6.10 4.99
CA LEU A 35 2.35 6.25 5.65
C LEU A 35 2.99 7.61 5.33
N MET A 36 2.52 8.30 4.31
CA MET A 36 2.99 9.63 3.90
C MET A 36 2.27 10.78 4.62
N ILE A 37 1.33 10.48 5.51
CA ILE A 37 0.74 11.48 6.40
C ILE A 37 1.74 11.67 7.55
N SER A 38 2.40 12.83 7.58
CA SER A 38 3.26 13.24 8.69
C SER A 38 2.41 13.22 9.97
N PRO A 39 2.93 12.75 11.12
CA PRO A 39 2.22 12.96 12.38
C PRO A 39 1.98 14.46 12.55
N PHE A 40 0.77 14.84 12.93
CA PHE A 40 0.37 16.22 13.18
C PHE A 40 -0.24 16.30 14.60
N PRO A 41 -0.27 17.50 15.19
CA PRO A 41 -1.02 17.75 16.41
C PRO A 41 -2.50 17.37 16.24
N ASP A 42 -2.94 16.29 16.88
CA ASP A 42 -4.27 15.71 16.61
C ASP A 42 -5.14 15.52 17.87
N ARG A 43 -4.56 15.78 19.04
CA ARG A 43 -5.28 15.75 20.31
C ARG A 43 -4.61 16.64 21.33
N PHE A 44 -5.41 17.17 22.25
CA PHE A 44 -4.94 17.83 23.45
C PHE A 44 -5.25 16.98 24.68
N GLY A 45 -4.46 17.18 25.71
CA GLY A 45 -4.61 16.60 27.04
C GLY A 45 -4.10 17.58 28.07
N VAL A 46 -3.98 17.13 29.31
CA VAL A 46 -3.35 17.90 30.37
C VAL A 46 -2.35 17.02 31.09
N ASP A 47 -1.37 17.64 31.74
CA ASP A 47 -0.46 16.95 32.63
C ASP A 47 -0.99 16.92 34.09
N HIS A 48 -0.16 16.43 35.02
CA HIS A 48 -0.49 16.40 36.45
C HIS A 48 -0.66 17.78 37.07
N GLN A 49 -0.14 18.83 36.43
CA GLN A 49 -0.20 20.22 36.88
C GLN A 49 -1.34 21.00 36.18
N GLY A 50 -2.09 20.35 35.29
CA GLY A 50 -3.11 20.98 34.47
C GLY A 50 -2.56 21.74 33.26
N GLN A 51 -1.27 21.61 32.97
CA GLN A 51 -0.66 22.22 31.79
C GLN A 51 -1.10 21.49 30.53
N PRO A 52 -1.43 22.21 29.45
CA PRO A 52 -1.90 21.62 28.22
C PRO A 52 -0.80 20.79 27.55
N LEU A 53 -1.11 19.55 27.21
CA LEU A 53 -0.29 18.67 26.39
C LEU A 53 -0.89 18.56 24.99
N VAL A 54 -0.03 18.47 23.98
CA VAL A 54 -0.37 18.20 22.58
C VAL A 54 0.16 16.83 22.18
N ARG A 55 -0.69 15.99 21.60
CA ARG A 55 -0.28 14.71 21.02
C ARG A 55 0.26 14.92 19.62
N VAL A 56 1.47 14.43 19.37
CA VAL A 56 2.08 14.35 18.04
C VAL A 56 2.68 12.95 17.87
N GLY A 57 2.01 12.08 17.10
CA GLY A 57 2.44 10.71 16.89
C GLY A 57 2.38 9.86 18.18
N ALA A 58 3.54 9.51 18.74
CA ALA A 58 3.65 8.75 19.99
C ALA A 58 4.04 9.62 21.20
N GLN A 59 4.25 10.91 20.99
CA GLN A 59 4.67 11.83 22.03
C GLN A 59 3.52 12.73 22.44
N TRP A 60 3.48 13.04 23.74
CA TRP A 60 2.67 14.12 24.27
C TRP A 60 3.62 15.22 24.69
N LEU A 61 3.65 16.32 23.96
CA LEU A 61 4.54 17.44 24.23
C LEU A 61 3.78 18.49 25.02
N GLU A 62 4.43 19.17 25.96
CA GLU A 62 3.83 20.35 26.56
C GLU A 62 3.59 21.39 25.49
N ALA A 63 2.41 22.01 25.48
CA ALA A 63 2.13 23.07 24.52
C ALA A 63 3.09 24.26 24.69
N SER A 64 3.63 24.47 25.90
CA SER A 64 4.69 25.45 26.23
C SER A 64 6.09 25.05 25.75
N GLY A 65 6.32 23.77 25.42
CA GLY A 65 7.50 23.28 24.70
C GLY A 65 8.72 22.84 25.53
N GLU A 66 8.69 22.85 26.87
CA GLU A 66 9.86 22.46 27.70
C GLU A 66 9.78 21.05 28.29
N GLY A 67 8.68 20.33 28.09
CA GLY A 67 8.50 18.97 28.60
C GLY A 67 7.59 18.11 27.74
N GLY A 68 7.36 16.89 28.21
CA GLY A 68 6.51 15.93 27.52
C GLY A 68 6.69 14.51 28.01
N ILE A 69 5.85 13.64 27.47
CA ILE A 69 5.80 12.21 27.74
C ILE A 69 6.10 11.50 26.43
N ASP A 70 7.22 10.77 26.41
CA ASP A 70 7.56 9.89 25.31
C ASP A 70 7.07 8.48 25.60
N LEU A 71 6.14 7.96 24.80
CA LEU A 71 5.60 6.62 24.97
C LEU A 71 6.43 5.54 24.26
N ARG A 72 7.46 5.91 23.48
CA ARG A 72 8.33 4.96 22.77
C ARG A 72 9.05 3.96 23.68
N PRO A 73 9.50 4.30 24.92
CA PRO A 73 10.04 3.32 25.86
C PRO A 73 9.05 2.19 26.22
N LEU A 74 7.74 2.43 26.05
CA LEU A 74 6.70 1.41 26.21
C LEU A 74 6.45 0.60 24.93
N GLY A 75 7.29 0.74 23.90
CA GLY A 75 7.12 0.10 22.59
C GLY A 75 5.99 0.70 21.75
N ILE A 76 5.58 1.94 22.04
CA ILE A 76 4.51 2.64 21.31
C ILE A 76 5.13 3.61 20.30
N ASP A 77 5.16 3.21 19.02
CA ASP A 77 5.65 4.08 17.92
C ASP A 77 4.56 4.99 17.34
N ARG A 78 3.28 4.60 17.55
CA ARG A 78 2.10 5.34 17.11
C ARG A 78 1.02 5.17 18.15
N TYR A 79 0.71 6.23 18.88
CA TYR A 79 -0.29 6.18 19.92
C TYR A 79 -1.69 6.48 19.35
N GLN A 80 -2.64 5.60 19.63
CA GLN A 80 -4.06 5.81 19.34
C GLN A 80 -4.80 5.82 20.67
N GLY A 81 -5.23 7.00 21.11
CA GLY A 81 -5.92 7.18 22.39
C GLY A 81 -5.53 8.43 23.15
N MET A 82 -6.03 8.53 24.38
CA MET A 82 -5.67 9.59 25.34
C MET A 82 -4.69 9.06 26.37
N VAL A 83 -3.72 9.89 26.77
CA VAL A 83 -3.00 9.70 28.02
C VAL A 83 -3.74 10.53 29.07
N LEU A 84 -4.07 9.91 30.20
CA LEU A 84 -4.78 10.60 31.28
C LEU A 84 -3.88 10.67 32.53
N PRO A 85 -3.54 11.86 33.03
CA PRO A 85 -2.92 11.98 34.34
C PRO A 85 -3.94 11.58 35.41
N LEU A 86 -3.53 10.66 36.28
CA LEU A 86 -4.31 10.28 37.44
C LEU A 86 -3.95 11.19 38.62
N PRO A 87 -4.91 11.53 39.50
CA PRO A 87 -4.62 12.32 40.71
C PRO A 87 -3.56 11.69 41.64
N SER A 88 -3.24 10.40 41.47
CA SER A 88 -2.16 9.71 42.17
C SER A 88 -0.76 10.08 41.68
N GLY A 89 -0.61 10.83 40.59
CA GLY A 89 0.66 11.06 39.90
C GLY A 89 1.02 9.95 38.88
N GLU A 90 0.19 8.92 38.74
CA GLU A 90 0.33 7.88 37.71
C GLU A 90 -0.29 8.31 36.38
N TRP A 91 0.16 7.76 35.26
CA TRP A 91 -0.45 7.91 33.96
C TRP A 91 -1.30 6.70 33.61
N LEU A 92 -2.47 6.92 33.02
CA LEU A 92 -3.23 5.86 32.37
C LEU A 92 -2.97 5.93 30.85
N VAL A 93 -2.38 4.87 30.33
CA VAL A 93 -1.90 4.75 28.94
C VAL A 93 -2.53 3.52 28.29
N ASN A 94 -2.86 3.59 27.01
CA ASN A 94 -3.26 2.43 26.22
C ASN A 94 -2.08 1.83 25.47
N LEU A 95 -1.61 0.67 25.91
CA LEU A 95 -0.71 -0.18 25.13
C LEU A 95 -1.44 -0.88 23.97
N GLY A 96 -2.76 -0.73 23.88
CA GLY A 96 -3.58 -1.31 22.82
C GLY A 96 -3.30 -0.71 21.47
N GLY A 97 -3.37 -1.54 20.44
CA GLY A 97 -2.84 -1.19 19.12
C GLY A 97 -1.31 -1.32 19.00
N GLN A 98 -0.60 -1.73 20.08
CA GLN A 98 0.78 -2.22 19.97
C GLN A 98 0.86 -3.24 18.84
N GLN A 99 1.86 -3.02 17.97
CA GLN A 99 1.91 -3.47 16.60
C GLN A 99 1.21 -4.81 16.37
N LEU A 100 -0.07 -4.76 15.95
CA LEU A 100 -0.72 -5.91 15.34
C LEU A 100 0.30 -6.48 14.37
N THR A 101 0.70 -7.74 14.61
CA THR A 101 1.61 -8.44 13.70
C THR A 101 1.05 -8.27 12.30
N HIS A 102 1.90 -8.18 11.27
CA HIS A 102 1.40 -7.93 9.91
C HIS A 102 0.29 -8.90 9.49
N ARG A 103 0.32 -10.14 10.00
CA ARG A 103 -0.74 -11.13 9.85
C ARG A 103 -2.07 -10.68 10.47
N GLN A 104 -2.04 -10.09 11.66
CA GLN A 104 -3.22 -9.52 12.31
C GLN A 104 -3.73 -8.27 11.57
N ARG A 105 -2.84 -7.35 11.11
CA ARG A 105 -3.26 -6.21 10.27
C ARG A 105 -3.93 -6.66 8.98
N LEU A 106 -3.32 -7.61 8.28
CA LEU A 106 -3.87 -8.17 7.06
C LEU A 106 -5.22 -8.86 7.34
N ARG A 107 -5.30 -9.71 8.38
CA ARG A 107 -6.55 -10.36 8.81
C ARG A 107 -7.66 -9.37 9.17
N ARG A 108 -7.31 -8.25 9.80
CA ARG A 108 -8.23 -7.15 10.14
C ARG A 108 -8.71 -6.44 8.87
N PHE A 109 -7.80 -6.13 7.95
CA PHE A 109 -8.12 -5.51 6.65
C PHE A 109 -9.08 -6.36 5.80
N ILE A 110 -8.83 -7.67 5.70
CA ILE A 110 -9.72 -8.62 5.02
C ILE A 110 -10.91 -9.09 5.88
N ARG A 111 -11.07 -8.54 7.09
CA ARG A 111 -12.16 -8.84 8.04
C ARG A 111 -12.29 -10.34 8.39
N LEU A 112 -11.19 -11.11 8.35
CA LEU A 112 -11.20 -12.56 8.57
C LEU A 112 -11.01 -13.00 10.04
N ALA A 113 -10.68 -12.09 10.95
CA ALA A 113 -10.59 -12.41 12.37
C ALA A 113 -11.45 -11.43 13.19
N PRO A 114 -12.42 -11.92 13.99
CA PRO A 114 -12.95 -11.09 15.07
C PRO A 114 -11.76 -10.73 15.99
N GLY A 115 -11.69 -9.48 16.45
CA GLY A 115 -10.65 -9.04 17.37
C GLY A 115 -10.62 -10.00 18.57
N GLN A 116 -9.54 -10.75 18.72
CA GLN A 116 -9.39 -11.63 19.88
C GLN A 116 -9.10 -10.70 21.06
N GLY A 117 -10.01 -10.64 22.03
CA GLY A 117 -9.80 -9.89 23.27
C GLY A 117 -8.56 -10.41 23.98
N GLY A 118 -7.47 -9.66 23.89
CA GLY A 118 -6.24 -9.89 24.63
C GLY A 118 -6.38 -9.43 26.09
N GLU A 119 -5.27 -9.51 26.82
CA GLU A 119 -5.14 -8.84 28.12
C GLU A 119 -5.53 -7.36 28.01
N SER A 120 -6.03 -6.77 29.11
CA SER A 120 -6.36 -5.35 29.13
C SER A 120 -5.20 -4.54 28.55
N SER A 121 -5.51 -3.73 27.55
CA SER A 121 -4.52 -2.93 26.87
C SER A 121 -4.24 -1.62 27.60
N LEU A 122 -5.08 -1.27 28.57
CA LEU A 122 -4.89 -0.10 29.42
C LEU A 122 -3.95 -0.44 30.58
N VAL A 123 -2.97 0.41 30.82
CA VAL A 123 -1.99 0.26 31.90
C VAL A 123 -1.86 1.55 32.70
N ARG A 124 -1.66 1.39 34.01
CA ARG A 124 -1.23 2.46 34.90
C ARG A 124 0.29 2.46 34.98
N CYS A 125 0.90 3.54 34.56
CA CYS A 125 2.32 3.75 34.61
C CYS A 125 2.67 4.79 35.68
N GLN A 126 3.82 4.64 36.32
CA GLN A 126 4.39 5.72 37.14
C GLN A 126 4.73 6.95 36.29
N ALA A 127 5.03 8.08 36.92
CA ALA A 127 5.28 9.35 36.24
C ALA A 127 6.41 9.27 35.18
N ASP A 128 7.42 8.43 35.43
CA ASP A 128 8.57 8.17 34.55
C ASP A 128 8.32 7.08 33.50
N LEU A 129 7.13 6.48 33.49
CA LEU A 129 6.73 5.33 32.68
C LEU A 129 7.57 4.05 32.87
N GLY A 130 8.48 4.00 33.85
CA GLY A 130 9.39 2.86 34.04
C GLY A 130 8.70 1.62 34.61
N ASN A 131 7.56 1.81 35.29
CA ASN A 131 6.80 0.74 35.91
C ASN A 131 5.31 0.88 35.57
N CYS A 132 4.80 -0.07 34.78
CA CYS A 132 3.41 -0.11 34.36
C CYS A 132 2.73 -1.40 34.84
N ARG A 133 1.48 -1.27 35.29
CA ARG A 133 0.62 -2.39 35.69
C ARG A 133 -0.69 -2.37 34.89
N PRO A 134 -1.28 -3.53 34.55
CA PRO A 134 -2.59 -3.58 33.90
C PRO A 134 -3.66 -2.81 34.69
N TRP A 135 -4.56 -2.14 33.97
CA TRP A 135 -5.72 -1.45 34.52
C TRP A 135 -7.00 -1.95 33.83
N GLY A 136 -8.01 -2.30 34.62
CA GLY A 136 -9.23 -2.92 34.11
C GLY A 136 -9.10 -4.40 33.78
N ASN A 137 -10.15 -4.95 33.18
CA ASN A 137 -10.23 -6.35 32.75
C ASN A 137 -10.05 -6.47 31.23
N ASN A 138 -10.03 -7.70 30.70
CA ASN A 138 -9.88 -7.95 29.26
C ASN A 138 -11.02 -7.39 28.40
N GLU A 139 -12.17 -7.03 28.99
CA GLU A 139 -13.27 -6.39 28.25
C GLU A 139 -12.89 -4.96 27.81
N LEU A 140 -11.94 -4.34 28.52
CA LEU A 140 -11.35 -3.03 28.21
C LEU A 140 -10.09 -3.10 27.32
N ALA A 141 -9.82 -4.23 26.67
CA ALA A 141 -8.84 -4.25 25.58
C ALA A 141 -9.33 -3.35 24.44
N MET A 142 -8.61 -2.26 24.17
CA MET A 142 -8.90 -1.23 23.17
C MET A 142 -7.85 -1.28 22.07
N ASP A 143 -8.22 -1.77 20.90
CA ASP A 143 -7.31 -1.80 19.74
C ASP A 143 -7.27 -0.48 18.95
N ASP A 144 -8.16 0.46 19.25
CA ASP A 144 -8.41 1.67 18.47
C ASP A 144 -8.56 2.89 19.39
N ASP A 145 -8.78 4.08 18.81
CA ASP A 145 -8.93 5.34 19.54
C ASP A 145 -10.08 5.30 20.57
N PHE A 146 -9.85 5.86 21.75
CA PHE A 146 -10.83 5.96 22.83
C PHE A 146 -10.72 7.35 23.48
N ALA A 147 -11.76 7.76 24.20
CA ALA A 147 -11.73 8.93 25.07
C ALA A 147 -11.97 8.50 26.52
N LEU A 148 -11.41 9.24 27.46
CA LEU A 148 -11.46 8.90 28.88
C LEU A 148 -11.43 10.17 29.73
N VAL A 149 -12.36 10.28 30.68
CA VAL A 149 -12.38 11.38 31.65
C VAL A 149 -12.46 10.84 33.08
N ALA A 150 -11.72 11.46 33.99
CA ALA A 150 -11.86 11.19 35.42
C ALA A 150 -13.01 12.02 36.00
N LEU A 151 -13.94 11.35 36.69
CA LEU A 151 -14.99 12.03 37.48
C LEU A 151 -14.50 12.37 38.88
N SER A 152 -13.60 11.52 39.41
CA SER A 152 -13.01 11.60 40.73
C SER A 152 -11.78 10.67 40.76
N GLN A 153 -11.07 10.58 41.89
CA GLN A 153 -9.91 9.70 42.04
C GLN A 153 -10.23 8.21 41.77
N SER A 154 -11.49 7.80 41.95
CA SER A 154 -11.92 6.39 41.87
C SER A 154 -13.03 6.13 40.85
N ARG A 155 -13.33 7.07 39.95
CA ARG A 155 -14.37 6.88 38.93
C ARG A 155 -13.99 7.53 37.62
N PHE A 156 -14.22 6.81 36.53
CA PHE A 156 -13.88 7.22 35.18
C PHE A 156 -15.04 6.95 34.23
N VAL A 157 -15.17 7.77 33.19
CA VAL A 157 -16.03 7.48 32.04
C VAL A 157 -15.16 7.27 30.83
N LEU A 158 -15.31 6.13 30.17
CA LEU A 158 -14.56 5.73 28.99
C LEU A 158 -15.50 5.62 27.79
N ALA A 159 -15.13 6.22 26.67
CA ALA A 159 -15.82 6.05 25.39
C ALA A 159 -14.99 5.14 24.49
N ASP A 160 -15.58 3.99 24.16
CA ASP A 160 -15.01 2.99 23.27
C ASP A 160 -15.56 3.21 21.87
N THR A 161 -14.79 3.97 21.08
CA THR A 161 -15.18 4.41 19.74
C THR A 161 -15.51 3.22 18.84
N SER A 162 -14.65 2.19 18.87
CA SER A 162 -14.70 1.01 18.00
C SER A 162 -15.92 0.13 18.23
N ARG A 163 -16.34 -0.02 19.50
CA ARG A 163 -17.47 -0.86 19.91
C ARG A 163 -18.73 -0.07 20.24
N HIS A 164 -18.74 1.23 19.93
CA HIS A 164 -19.93 2.09 19.99
C HIS A 164 -20.62 2.09 21.36
N ARG A 165 -19.82 2.25 22.42
CA ARG A 165 -20.27 2.16 23.80
C ARG A 165 -19.52 3.11 24.71
N VAL A 166 -20.18 3.49 25.81
CA VAL A 166 -19.60 4.29 26.89
C VAL A 166 -19.69 3.49 28.18
N PHE A 167 -18.63 3.52 28.98
CA PHE A 167 -18.52 2.81 30.24
C PHE A 167 -18.39 3.77 31.40
N LEU A 168 -19.01 3.43 32.52
CA LEU A 168 -18.62 3.93 33.84
C LEU A 168 -17.72 2.90 34.49
N LEU A 169 -16.55 3.33 34.93
CA LEU A 169 -15.51 2.48 35.51
C LEU A 169 -15.15 2.96 36.91
N ASP A 170 -14.72 2.04 37.76
CA ASP A 170 -14.17 2.35 39.08
C ASP A 170 -12.66 2.65 39.05
N GLY A 171 -12.07 2.80 40.25
CA GLY A 171 -10.65 3.06 40.47
C GLY A 171 -9.73 2.00 39.89
N GLU A 172 -10.19 0.78 39.70
CA GLU A 172 -9.40 -0.35 39.21
C GLU A 172 -9.74 -0.68 37.75
N GLY A 173 -10.63 0.09 37.12
CA GLY A 173 -11.09 -0.12 35.75
C GLY A 173 -12.14 -1.22 35.62
N ARG A 174 -12.83 -1.58 36.70
CA ARG A 174 -13.97 -2.52 36.65
C ARG A 174 -15.20 -1.78 36.15
N GLU A 175 -15.96 -2.43 35.28
CA GLU A 175 -17.23 -1.91 34.77
C GLU A 175 -18.25 -1.77 35.91
N LEU A 176 -18.74 -0.55 36.11
CA LEU A 176 -19.86 -0.23 37.01
C LEU A 176 -21.17 -0.17 36.24
N ASP A 177 -21.14 0.43 35.05
CA ASP A 177 -22.30 0.55 34.14
C ASP A 177 -21.82 0.74 32.71
N ARG A 178 -22.73 0.55 31.75
CA ARG A 178 -22.46 0.74 30.32
C ARG A 178 -23.68 1.25 29.56
N MET A 179 -23.42 2.11 28.59
CA MET A 179 -24.42 2.66 27.67
C MET A 179 -24.04 2.31 26.23
N GLY A 180 -24.98 1.69 25.50
CA GLY A 180 -24.91 1.50 24.05
C GLY A 180 -25.67 2.58 23.28
N GLY A 181 -25.87 2.39 21.97
CA GLY A 181 -26.72 3.27 21.15
C GLY A 181 -26.08 4.62 20.77
N VAL A 182 -24.81 4.82 21.10
CA VAL A 182 -23.94 5.86 20.53
C VAL A 182 -23.28 5.34 19.25
N GLN A 183 -22.83 6.21 18.35
CA GLN A 183 -22.22 5.86 17.09
C GLN A 183 -20.89 6.62 16.93
N PHE A 184 -19.77 5.94 17.19
CA PHE A 184 -18.43 6.54 17.27
C PHE A 184 -18.36 7.68 18.31
N PRO A 185 -18.46 7.37 19.62
CA PRO A 185 -18.27 8.36 20.68
C PRO A 185 -16.80 8.82 20.74
N ASN A 186 -16.42 9.80 19.92
CA ASN A 186 -15.01 10.17 19.67
C ASN A 186 -14.37 11.01 20.77
N ASP A 187 -15.17 11.65 21.62
CA ASP A 187 -14.69 12.56 22.64
C ASP A 187 -15.58 12.56 23.88
N LEU A 188 -14.96 12.88 25.02
CA LEU A 188 -15.59 13.01 26.33
C LEU A 188 -15.11 14.26 27.02
N LEU A 189 -16.03 14.99 27.65
CA LEU A 189 -15.71 16.15 28.46
C LEU A 189 -16.49 16.12 29.78
N ALA A 190 -15.78 16.16 30.91
CA ALA A 190 -16.41 16.23 32.22
C ALA A 190 -16.54 17.70 32.66
N HIS A 191 -17.74 18.11 33.08
CA HIS A 191 -18.00 19.48 33.56
C HIS A 191 -19.19 19.50 34.53
N GLU A 192 -19.01 20.16 35.68
CA GLU A 192 -20.05 20.34 36.70
C GLU A 192 -20.77 19.03 37.12
N GLY A 193 -20.02 17.93 37.22
CA GLY A 193 -20.55 16.62 37.59
C GLY A 193 -21.29 15.88 36.48
N ALA A 194 -21.43 16.48 35.29
CA ALA A 194 -21.93 15.83 34.09
C ALA A 194 -20.78 15.38 33.18
N VAL A 195 -21.09 14.44 32.27
CA VAL A 195 -20.18 14.06 31.17
C VAL A 195 -20.87 14.29 29.84
N TYR A 196 -20.19 14.99 28.97
CA TYR A 196 -20.63 15.26 27.61
C TYR A 196 -19.96 14.27 26.66
N VAL A 197 -20.76 13.58 25.86
CA VAL A 197 -20.32 12.59 24.87
C VAL A 197 -20.51 13.15 23.47
N VAL A 198 -19.42 13.23 22.71
CA VAL A 198 -19.47 13.60 21.30
C VAL A 198 -19.79 12.36 20.46
N ASP A 199 -21.06 12.18 20.11
CA ASP A 199 -21.58 11.07 19.30
C ASP A 199 -21.45 11.44 17.81
N THR A 200 -20.26 11.19 17.24
CA THR A 200 -19.85 11.69 15.93
C THR A 200 -20.80 11.27 14.81
N ASN A 201 -21.04 9.97 14.64
CA ASN A 201 -21.91 9.50 13.57
C ASN A 201 -23.40 9.67 13.93
N GLY A 202 -23.73 9.80 15.22
CA GLY A 202 -25.05 10.23 15.67
C GLY A 202 -25.34 11.70 15.37
N GLY A 203 -24.33 12.50 15.01
CA GLY A 203 -24.47 13.92 14.70
C GLY A 203 -24.99 14.75 15.88
N ARG A 204 -24.59 14.39 17.11
CA ARG A 204 -25.15 14.97 18.34
C ARG A 204 -24.13 14.99 19.48
N VAL A 205 -24.44 15.79 20.50
CA VAL A 205 -23.77 15.75 21.81
C VAL A 205 -24.78 15.29 22.84
N LEU A 206 -24.37 14.30 23.65
CA LEU A 206 -25.16 13.78 24.75
C LEU A 206 -24.62 14.28 26.09
N ARG A 207 -25.51 14.54 27.04
CA ARG A 207 -25.18 14.80 28.45
C ARG A 207 -25.56 13.57 29.26
N LEU A 208 -24.62 13.09 30.05
CA LEU A 208 -24.79 12.04 31.06
C LEU A 208 -24.67 12.67 32.44
N GLN A 209 -25.41 12.13 33.42
CA GLN A 209 -25.31 12.51 34.83
C GLN A 209 -24.90 11.29 35.66
N PRO A 210 -23.60 10.94 35.68
CA PRO A 210 -23.15 9.72 36.33
C PRO A 210 -23.33 9.79 37.85
N SER A 211 -23.99 8.77 38.40
CA SER A 211 -24.03 8.50 39.84
C SER A 211 -22.84 7.64 40.26
N SER A 212 -22.85 7.11 41.49
CA SER A 212 -21.81 6.20 41.97
C SER A 212 -21.75 4.89 41.20
N THR A 213 -22.86 4.44 40.61
CA THR A 213 -22.99 3.10 40.02
C THR A 213 -23.69 3.08 38.66
N ALA A 214 -24.16 4.21 38.14
CA ALA A 214 -24.87 4.28 36.86
C ALA A 214 -24.48 5.54 36.09
N LEU A 215 -24.44 5.47 34.75
CA LEU A 215 -24.18 6.61 33.85
C LEU A 215 -25.33 7.64 33.83
N GLY A 216 -26.53 7.20 34.20
CA GLY A 216 -27.77 7.97 34.05
C GLY A 216 -28.34 7.88 32.64
N GLU A 217 -29.57 8.37 32.46
CA GLU A 217 -30.22 8.41 31.15
C GLU A 217 -29.57 9.47 30.24
N PRO A 218 -29.23 9.15 28.98
CA PRO A 218 -28.60 10.10 28.09
C PRO A 218 -29.60 11.17 27.60
N GLU A 219 -29.22 12.43 27.77
CA GLU A 219 -29.96 13.57 27.25
C GLU A 219 -29.25 14.13 26.02
N THR A 220 -29.97 14.30 24.90
CA THR A 220 -29.39 14.99 23.73
C THR A 220 -29.44 16.50 23.95
N VAL A 221 -28.31 17.12 24.26
CA VAL A 221 -28.22 18.59 24.48
C VAL A 221 -28.03 19.35 23.17
N LEU A 222 -27.43 18.72 22.15
CA LEU A 222 -27.24 19.31 20.83
C LEU A 222 -27.45 18.27 19.73
N ARG A 223 -28.24 18.61 18.72
CA ARG A 223 -28.36 17.83 17.48
C ARG A 223 -28.01 18.71 16.29
N LEU A 224 -26.91 18.42 15.60
CA LEU A 224 -26.35 19.32 14.58
C LEU A 224 -27.32 19.52 13.42
N SER A 225 -28.06 18.49 13.01
CA SER A 225 -29.05 18.59 11.92
C SER A 225 -30.22 19.53 12.19
N GLY A 226 -30.40 20.00 13.43
CA GLY A 226 -31.44 20.93 13.83
C GLY A 226 -31.09 22.41 13.66
N HIS A 227 -29.84 22.77 13.34
CA HIS A 227 -29.41 24.18 13.28
C HIS A 227 -28.79 24.55 11.93
N ASP A 228 -29.12 25.75 11.45
CA ASP A 228 -28.61 26.31 10.21
C ASP A 228 -27.09 26.51 10.19
N ALA A 229 -26.47 26.70 11.37
CA ALA A 229 -25.01 26.83 11.48
C ALA A 229 -24.30 25.57 10.96
N PHE A 230 -24.92 24.40 11.05
CA PHE A 230 -24.37 23.10 10.65
C PHE A 230 -24.88 22.63 9.27
N ARG A 231 -25.05 23.56 8.32
CA ARG A 231 -25.37 23.18 6.93
C ARG A 231 -24.30 22.25 6.35
N GLY A 232 -24.73 21.25 5.58
CA GLY A 232 -23.84 20.24 4.99
C GLY A 232 -23.67 18.95 5.80
N ARG A 233 -24.43 18.79 6.90
CA ARG A 233 -24.40 17.61 7.79
C ARG A 233 -23.00 17.31 8.35
N PRO A 234 -22.38 18.27 9.05
CA PRO A 234 -21.11 18.03 9.67
C PRO A 234 -21.23 17.03 10.83
N MET A 235 -20.12 16.37 11.15
CA MET A 235 -20.00 15.37 12.19
C MET A 235 -19.18 15.96 13.35
N PRO A 236 -19.70 16.01 14.59
CA PRO A 236 -18.95 16.57 15.71
C PRO A 236 -17.81 15.61 16.09
N ILE A 237 -16.60 16.12 16.33
CA ILE A 237 -15.44 15.28 16.64
C ILE A 237 -14.72 15.63 17.94
N ARG A 238 -14.80 16.90 18.39
CA ARG A 238 -14.14 17.38 19.61
C ARG A 238 -14.96 18.45 20.28
N LEU A 239 -14.96 18.45 21.61
CA LEU A 239 -15.66 19.42 22.44
C LEU A 239 -14.71 20.01 23.48
N ALA A 240 -14.73 21.33 23.60
CA ALA A 240 -14.07 22.07 24.66
C ALA A 240 -15.05 23.06 25.29
N ARG A 241 -14.68 23.57 26.46
CA ARG A 241 -15.51 24.46 27.27
C ARG A 241 -14.66 25.61 27.80
N SER A 242 -14.99 26.84 27.44
CA SER A 242 -14.40 28.04 28.06
C SER A 242 -15.21 28.41 29.31
N GLN A 243 -15.12 29.66 29.80
CA GLN A 243 -15.99 30.12 30.89
C GLN A 243 -17.40 30.49 30.41
N SER A 244 -17.55 30.98 29.18
CA SER A 244 -18.80 31.53 28.65
C SER A 244 -19.48 30.69 27.57
N ASP A 245 -18.73 29.84 26.87
CA ASP A 245 -19.22 29.11 25.70
C ASP A 245 -18.71 27.67 25.64
N TRP A 246 -19.43 26.85 24.90
CA TRP A 246 -18.96 25.57 24.38
C TRP A 246 -18.32 25.77 23.01
N TRP A 247 -17.30 24.97 22.75
CA TRP A 247 -16.54 25.01 21.51
C TRP A 247 -16.53 23.62 20.91
N LEU A 248 -17.07 23.52 19.70
CA LEU A 248 -17.22 22.26 19.01
C LEU A 248 -16.45 22.30 17.70
N ILE A 249 -15.61 21.30 17.46
CA ILE A 249 -15.11 21.03 16.11
C ILE A 249 -16.06 20.04 15.44
N ALA A 250 -16.52 20.39 14.24
CA ALA A 250 -17.26 19.46 13.39
C ALA A 250 -16.67 19.42 11.97
N THR A 251 -16.57 18.21 11.41
CA THR A 251 -15.97 17.89 10.10
C THR A 251 -17.05 17.51 9.09
N ASN A 252 -16.70 17.34 7.82
CA ASN A 252 -17.61 16.70 6.87
C ASN A 252 -17.61 15.15 7.02
N MET A 253 -18.43 14.45 6.23
CA MET A 253 -18.50 12.98 6.26
C MET A 253 -17.19 12.26 5.91
N ALA A 254 -16.22 12.94 5.30
CA ALA A 254 -14.89 12.40 5.01
C ALA A 254 -13.89 12.66 6.15
N MET A 255 -14.35 13.16 7.31
CA MET A 255 -13.53 13.59 8.44
C MET A 255 -12.49 14.66 8.05
N ALA A 256 -12.84 15.48 7.06
CA ALA A 256 -12.01 16.57 6.57
C ALA A 256 -12.74 17.92 6.73
N ASN A 257 -12.00 19.01 6.52
CA ASN A 257 -12.49 20.38 6.61
C ASN A 257 -13.16 20.67 7.96
N GLY A 258 -12.54 20.23 9.05
CA GLY A 258 -12.99 20.57 10.40
C GLY A 258 -13.14 22.08 10.59
N ARG A 259 -14.28 22.47 11.16
CA ARG A 259 -14.66 23.87 11.44
C ARG A 259 -14.93 24.04 12.91
N LEU A 260 -14.58 25.21 13.43
CA LEU A 260 -14.85 25.61 14.81
C LEU A 260 -16.22 26.26 14.93
N TYR A 261 -16.99 25.83 15.92
CA TYR A 261 -18.27 26.39 16.28
C TYR A 261 -18.26 26.84 17.72
N ARG A 262 -18.78 28.03 17.96
CA ARG A 262 -19.09 28.57 19.29
C ARG A 262 -20.56 28.31 19.59
N ILE A 263 -20.86 27.81 20.77
CA ILE A 263 -22.23 27.52 21.21
C ILE A 263 -22.39 28.10 22.62
N ASP A 264 -23.51 28.77 22.86
CA ASP A 264 -23.83 29.30 24.17
C ASP A 264 -24.06 28.19 25.21
N MET A 265 -24.11 28.59 26.48
CA MET A 265 -24.26 27.67 27.62
C MET A 265 -25.52 26.80 27.58
N ASP A 266 -26.58 27.31 26.96
CA ASP A 266 -27.87 26.65 26.84
C ASP A 266 -27.99 25.75 25.59
N TRP A 267 -26.91 25.62 24.81
CA TRP A 267 -26.83 24.83 23.57
C TRP A 267 -27.80 25.28 22.46
N GLN A 268 -28.28 26.52 22.50
CA GLN A 268 -29.31 27.02 21.59
C GLN A 268 -28.76 27.77 20.37
N ASN A 269 -27.66 28.50 20.55
CA ASN A 269 -27.17 29.46 19.55
C ASN A 269 -25.80 29.06 19.00
N PRO A 270 -25.68 27.96 18.24
CA PRO A 270 -24.43 27.63 17.58
C PRO A 270 -24.12 28.65 16.48
N SER A 271 -22.88 29.13 16.46
CA SER A 271 -22.34 30.02 15.43
C SER A 271 -21.00 29.49 14.94
N ARG A 272 -20.76 29.57 13.63
CA ARG A 272 -19.50 29.12 13.03
C ARG A 272 -18.47 30.26 13.09
N ILE A 273 -17.23 29.91 13.42
CA ILE A 273 -16.11 30.85 13.32
C ILE A 273 -15.50 30.75 11.92
N ASP A 274 -15.69 31.79 11.13
CA ASP A 274 -15.23 31.84 9.74
C ASP A 274 -13.86 32.53 9.61
N LYS A 275 -12.80 31.75 9.84
CA LYS A 275 -11.41 32.14 9.59
C LYS A 275 -10.73 31.09 8.69
N PRO A 276 -10.11 31.47 7.57
CA PRO A 276 -9.43 30.53 6.67
C PRO A 276 -8.30 29.73 7.32
N GLU A 277 -7.64 30.31 8.32
CA GLU A 277 -6.56 29.68 9.11
C GLU A 277 -7.10 28.55 10.00
N LEU A 278 -8.40 28.57 10.30
CA LEU A 278 -9.12 27.57 11.08
C LEU A 278 -9.83 26.53 10.19
N ASP A 279 -9.39 26.39 8.94
CA ASP A 279 -9.82 25.32 8.05
C ASP A 279 -9.12 24.01 8.43
N ASP A 280 -9.88 22.91 8.47
CA ASP A 280 -9.35 21.57 8.69
C ASP A 280 -8.84 21.30 10.12
N LEU A 281 -9.52 21.90 11.12
CA LEU A 281 -9.25 21.66 12.54
C LEU A 281 -9.57 20.22 12.96
N VAL A 282 -8.74 19.68 13.84
CA VAL A 282 -8.85 18.30 14.35
C VAL A 282 -8.84 18.22 15.87
N ALA A 283 -8.29 19.22 16.56
CA ALA A 283 -8.26 19.28 18.01
C ALA A 283 -8.57 20.69 18.53
N VAL A 284 -9.27 20.72 19.67
CA VAL A 284 -9.53 21.94 20.46
C VAL A 284 -9.37 21.59 21.93
N SER A 285 -8.78 22.51 22.70
CA SER A 285 -8.81 22.50 24.16
C SER A 285 -9.01 23.91 24.67
N ALA A 286 -9.67 24.06 25.80
CA ALA A 286 -9.67 25.32 26.52
C ALA A 286 -8.38 25.46 27.34
N SER A 287 -7.92 26.70 27.49
CA SER A 287 -6.86 27.14 28.40
C SER A 287 -7.32 28.42 29.12
N ASP A 288 -6.55 28.87 30.11
CA ASP A 288 -6.86 30.12 30.84
C ASP A 288 -6.82 31.35 29.91
N GLU A 289 -6.02 31.28 28.86
CA GLU A 289 -5.80 32.37 27.89
C GLU A 289 -6.69 32.26 26.63
N GLY A 290 -7.51 31.21 26.50
CA GLY A 290 -8.39 31.03 25.34
C GLY A 290 -8.56 29.60 24.90
N LEU A 291 -8.51 29.35 23.59
CA LEU A 291 -8.57 28.02 23.01
C LEU A 291 -7.25 27.66 22.34
N LEU A 292 -6.75 26.48 22.65
CA LEU A 292 -5.70 25.84 21.87
C LEU A 292 -6.34 25.06 20.73
N LEU A 293 -5.87 25.29 19.51
CA LEU A 293 -6.40 24.71 18.29
C LEU A 293 -5.29 24.05 17.48
N ALA A 294 -5.60 22.92 16.86
CA ALA A 294 -4.73 22.24 15.92
C ALA A 294 -5.50 21.76 14.68
N GLY A 295 -4.83 21.76 13.53
CA GLY A 295 -5.41 21.36 12.24
C GLY A 295 -4.54 20.37 11.48
N PHE A 296 -5.14 19.67 10.51
CA PHE A 296 -4.46 18.66 9.69
C PHE A 296 -3.47 19.27 8.69
N ARG A 297 -3.75 20.50 8.22
CA ARG A 297 -2.97 21.19 7.18
C ARG A 297 -1.89 22.13 7.72
N GLY A 298 -1.89 22.39 9.03
CA GLY A 298 -0.93 23.26 9.68
C GLY A 298 0.01 22.45 10.55
N ASP A 299 1.31 22.68 10.39
CA ASP A 299 2.37 22.39 11.36
C ASP A 299 2.36 23.38 12.54
N HIS A 300 1.24 24.09 12.73
CA HIS A 300 1.10 25.14 13.73
C HIS A 300 0.02 24.78 14.75
N LEU A 301 0.34 25.04 16.01
CA LEU A 301 -0.65 25.23 17.05
C LEU A 301 -1.11 26.68 17.03
N TRP A 302 -2.40 26.87 17.26
CA TRP A 302 -2.97 28.20 17.37
C TRP A 302 -3.55 28.42 18.75
N GLN A 303 -3.40 29.64 19.24
CA GLN A 303 -4.14 30.17 20.37
C GLN A 303 -5.20 31.12 19.84
N PHE A 304 -6.47 30.81 20.11
CA PHE A 304 -7.60 31.63 19.72
C PHE A 304 -8.23 32.26 20.95
N GLU A 305 -8.23 33.59 20.99
CA GLU A 305 -8.88 34.39 22.02
C GLU A 305 -10.29 34.80 21.55
N PRO A 306 -11.35 34.18 22.10
CA PRO A 306 -12.70 34.37 21.57
C PRO A 306 -13.22 35.80 21.67
N GLU A 307 -12.83 36.53 22.72
CA GLU A 307 -13.31 37.89 22.98
C GLU A 307 -12.76 38.90 21.98
N GLN A 308 -11.49 38.73 21.61
CA GLN A 308 -10.79 39.60 20.66
C GLN A 308 -10.92 39.10 19.21
N ALA A 309 -11.44 37.87 19.02
CA ALA A 309 -11.33 37.11 17.78
C ALA A 309 -9.89 37.07 17.23
N LEU A 310 -8.91 37.13 18.13
CA LEU A 310 -7.49 37.12 17.82
C LEU A 310 -7.03 35.67 17.68
N LEU A 311 -6.24 35.42 16.65
CA LEU A 311 -5.64 34.12 16.39
C LEU A 311 -4.12 34.30 16.34
N THR A 312 -3.44 33.69 17.30
CA THR A 312 -1.98 33.78 17.44
C THR A 312 -1.37 32.42 17.17
N ALA A 313 -0.39 32.34 16.28
CA ALA A 313 0.39 31.11 16.10
C ALA A 313 1.28 30.92 17.34
N LEU A 314 1.23 29.75 17.94
CA LEU A 314 2.09 29.39 19.06
C LEU A 314 3.45 28.93 18.51
N GLU A 315 4.42 29.83 18.51
CA GLU A 315 5.81 29.53 18.14
C GLU A 315 6.55 28.93 19.33
N HIS A 316 6.56 27.60 19.44
CA HIS A 316 7.38 26.89 20.42
C HIS A 316 8.54 26.20 19.74
N SER A 317 9.76 26.61 20.08
CA SER A 317 11.00 26.09 19.49
C SER A 317 11.13 24.57 19.60
N GLY A 318 10.70 23.99 20.73
CA GLY A 318 10.68 22.55 20.96
C GLY A 318 9.71 21.82 20.03
N LEU A 319 8.45 22.27 19.97
CA LEU A 319 7.43 21.68 19.12
C LEU A 319 7.73 21.88 17.64
N SER A 320 8.11 23.09 17.22
CA SER A 320 8.45 23.38 15.84
C SER A 320 9.66 22.58 15.37
N GLY A 321 10.67 22.40 16.24
CA GLY A 321 11.83 21.56 15.95
C GLY A 321 11.44 20.09 15.75
N TYR A 322 10.54 19.58 16.59
CA TYR A 322 10.01 18.22 16.47
C TYR A 322 9.12 18.03 15.24
N LEU A 323 8.22 18.97 14.95
CA LEU A 323 7.38 18.93 13.75
C LEU A 323 8.23 19.05 12.48
N ALA A 324 9.26 19.88 12.48
CA ALA A 324 10.19 20.00 11.36
C ALA A 324 10.99 18.71 11.14
N SER A 325 11.43 18.02 12.19
CA SER A 325 12.12 16.73 12.05
C SER A 325 11.18 15.65 11.49
N LEU A 326 9.93 15.60 11.96
CA LEU A 326 8.90 14.71 11.42
C LEU A 326 8.55 15.01 9.96
N ASP A 327 8.46 16.29 9.58
CA ASP A 327 8.24 16.68 8.20
C ASP A 327 9.43 16.31 7.33
N GLN A 328 10.67 16.50 7.81
CA GLN A 328 11.87 16.07 7.11
C GLN A 328 11.88 14.55 6.86
N GLU A 329 11.59 13.73 7.88
CA GLU A 329 11.49 12.27 7.75
C GLU A 329 10.38 11.88 6.76
N THR A 330 9.22 12.52 6.86
CA THR A 330 8.09 12.21 5.99
C THR A 330 8.34 12.68 4.55
N SER A 331 9.00 13.81 4.37
CA SER A 331 9.41 14.35 3.06
C SER A 331 10.42 13.43 2.39
N GLN A 332 11.40 12.91 3.14
CA GLN A 332 12.32 11.88 2.63
C GLN A 332 11.56 10.62 2.21
N LEU A 333 10.58 10.17 2.99
CA LEU A 333 9.75 9.02 2.64
C LEU A 333 8.90 9.28 1.38
N LYS A 334 8.27 10.46 1.28
CA LYS A 334 7.51 10.92 0.10
C LYS A 334 8.40 10.95 -1.14
N TRP A 335 9.61 11.51 -1.03
CA TRP A 335 10.56 11.57 -2.12
C TRP A 335 11.01 10.18 -2.58
N ARG A 336 11.40 9.30 -1.65
CA ARG A 336 11.79 7.92 -1.97
C ARG A 336 10.66 7.14 -2.63
N THR A 337 9.44 7.26 -2.10
CA THR A 337 8.24 6.62 -2.65
C THR A 337 7.89 7.17 -4.02
N GLY A 338 7.87 8.49 -4.16
CA GLY A 338 7.60 9.18 -5.43
C GLY A 338 8.62 8.82 -6.51
N PHE A 339 9.91 8.75 -6.15
CA PHE A 339 10.97 8.30 -7.05
C PHE A 339 10.74 6.85 -7.51
N GLN A 340 10.37 5.94 -6.61
CA GLN A 340 10.06 4.56 -6.97
C GLN A 340 8.86 4.47 -7.94
N VAL A 341 7.78 5.21 -7.67
CA VAL A 341 6.62 5.30 -8.57
C VAL A 341 7.04 5.86 -9.93
N ALA A 342 7.85 6.91 -9.96
CA ALA A 342 8.36 7.51 -11.19
C ALA A 342 9.20 6.53 -12.01
N VAL A 343 10.06 5.72 -11.37
CA VAL A 343 10.83 4.66 -12.03
C VAL A 343 9.90 3.60 -12.64
N LEU A 344 8.87 3.16 -11.92
CA LEU A 344 7.91 2.19 -12.45
C LEU A 344 7.13 2.75 -13.66
N LEU A 345 6.71 4.01 -13.60
CA LEU A 345 6.04 4.69 -14.70
C LEU A 345 6.97 4.89 -15.91
N ALA A 346 8.23 5.25 -15.68
CA ALA A 346 9.23 5.39 -16.74
C ALA A 346 9.47 4.05 -17.45
N LEU A 347 9.60 2.95 -16.69
CA LEU A 347 9.71 1.60 -17.25
C LEU A 347 8.47 1.24 -18.09
N ALA A 348 7.26 1.52 -17.58
CA ALA A 348 6.02 1.32 -18.33
C ALA A 348 6.04 2.09 -19.67
N LEU A 349 6.47 3.35 -19.65
CA LEU A 349 6.56 4.20 -20.84
C LEU A 349 7.58 3.68 -21.86
N VAL A 350 8.72 3.16 -21.40
CA VAL A 350 9.73 2.53 -22.27
C VAL A 350 9.14 1.32 -22.99
N PHE A 351 8.43 0.44 -22.27
CA PHE A 351 7.77 -0.72 -22.88
C PHE A 351 6.69 -0.32 -23.89
N LEU A 352 5.89 0.71 -23.57
CA LEU A 352 4.90 1.26 -24.48
C LEU A 352 5.56 1.81 -25.76
N THR A 353 6.63 2.58 -25.61
CA THR A 353 7.36 3.19 -26.73
C THR A 353 7.98 2.12 -27.64
N ILE A 354 8.62 1.10 -27.05
CA ILE A 354 9.14 -0.06 -27.80
C ILE A 354 8.01 -0.77 -28.54
N GLY A 355 6.84 -0.93 -27.91
CA GLY A 355 5.66 -1.52 -28.53
C GLY A 355 5.17 -0.71 -29.73
N LEU A 356 5.06 0.62 -29.58
CA LEU A 356 4.62 1.52 -30.65
C LEU A 356 5.61 1.54 -31.83
N LEU A 357 6.91 1.72 -31.57
CA LEU A 357 7.96 1.76 -32.60
C LEU A 357 8.03 0.47 -33.41
N ARG A 358 7.66 -0.67 -32.82
CA ARG A 358 7.64 -1.96 -33.53
C ARG A 358 6.33 -2.24 -34.24
N SER A 359 5.22 -1.68 -33.77
CA SER A 359 3.92 -1.81 -34.43
C SER A 359 3.87 -1.09 -35.79
N THR A 360 4.72 -0.08 -35.99
CA THR A 360 4.80 0.71 -37.23
C THR A 360 5.75 0.15 -38.29
N ALA A 361 6.48 -0.94 -38.00
CA ALA A 361 7.36 -1.57 -38.98
C ALA A 361 6.49 -2.19 -40.11
N PRO A 362 6.66 -1.74 -41.38
CA PRO A 362 5.86 -2.24 -42.49
C PRO A 362 6.05 -3.75 -42.64
N LEU A 363 4.95 -4.48 -42.77
CA LEU A 363 5.01 -5.91 -43.08
C LEU A 363 5.73 -6.08 -44.43
N PRO A 364 6.72 -6.97 -44.53
CA PRO A 364 7.38 -7.22 -45.80
C PRO A 364 6.33 -7.67 -46.82
N ALA A 365 6.32 -7.01 -47.99
CA ALA A 365 5.42 -7.35 -49.07
C ALA A 365 5.61 -8.83 -49.46
N PRO A 366 4.52 -9.57 -49.77
CA PRO A 366 4.63 -10.94 -50.24
C PRO A 366 5.49 -10.97 -51.51
N ALA A 367 6.48 -11.86 -51.55
CA ALA A 367 7.30 -12.01 -52.74
C ALA A 367 6.47 -12.66 -53.87
N PRO A 368 6.64 -12.23 -55.12
CA PRO A 368 5.94 -12.82 -56.26
C PRO A 368 6.36 -14.29 -56.45
N ILE A 369 5.37 -15.16 -56.59
CA ILE A 369 5.48 -16.62 -56.66
C ILE A 369 5.45 -17.01 -58.15
N ASP A 370 6.58 -16.95 -58.86
CA ASP A 370 6.58 -17.25 -60.31
C ASP A 370 7.56 -18.35 -60.78
N ASN A 371 8.32 -19.02 -59.90
CA ASN A 371 9.34 -19.99 -60.33
C ASN A 371 9.27 -21.39 -59.70
N LEU A 372 8.10 -21.83 -59.24
CA LEU A 372 8.00 -23.06 -58.42
C LEU A 372 7.78 -24.38 -59.19
N ALA A 373 7.58 -24.35 -60.51
CA ALA A 373 7.20 -25.56 -61.24
C ALA A 373 8.38 -26.50 -61.63
N GLN A 374 9.64 -26.12 -61.43
CA GLN A 374 10.77 -26.81 -62.06
C GLN A 374 11.76 -27.57 -61.16
N ARG A 375 11.50 -27.69 -59.85
CA ARG A 375 12.36 -28.49 -58.94
C ARG A 375 11.57 -29.46 -58.07
N ILE A 376 11.05 -30.52 -58.69
CA ILE A 376 10.63 -31.73 -57.97
C ILE A 376 11.61 -32.83 -58.34
N SER A 377 12.74 -32.91 -57.62
CA SER A 377 13.57 -34.12 -57.56
C SER A 377 13.12 -34.94 -56.35
N SER A 378 13.08 -36.27 -56.52
CA SER A 378 12.29 -37.22 -55.72
C SER A 378 12.89 -37.61 -54.35
N GLY A 379 13.47 -36.66 -53.60
CA GLY A 379 14.07 -36.90 -52.29
C GLY A 379 13.66 -35.88 -51.22
N PRO A 380 13.91 -36.16 -49.93
CA PRO A 380 13.65 -35.22 -48.84
C PRO A 380 14.51 -33.95 -49.02
N LEU A 381 13.85 -32.80 -49.07
CA LEU A 381 14.49 -31.49 -49.18
C LEU A 381 14.66 -30.89 -47.78
N TRP A 382 15.89 -30.78 -47.30
CA TRP A 382 16.20 -30.10 -46.03
C TRP A 382 16.38 -28.61 -46.27
N PHE A 383 15.71 -27.77 -45.48
CA PHE A 383 15.85 -26.32 -45.59
C PHE A 383 17.19 -25.87 -44.99
N ALA A 384 17.86 -24.94 -45.66
CA ALA A 384 19.12 -24.37 -45.22
C ALA A 384 18.87 -23.29 -44.15
N TYR A 385 19.49 -23.48 -42.99
CA TYR A 385 19.53 -22.47 -41.93
C TYR A 385 20.71 -21.53 -42.17
N LYS A 386 20.48 -20.23 -41.95
CA LYS A 386 21.54 -19.23 -41.95
C LYS A 386 22.44 -19.45 -40.73
N PRO A 387 23.72 -19.84 -40.90
CA PRO A 387 24.61 -20.11 -39.77
C PRO A 387 24.83 -18.86 -38.90
N GLU A 388 24.79 -17.67 -39.50
CA GLU A 388 24.87 -16.39 -38.79
C GLU A 388 23.70 -16.19 -37.82
N MET A 389 22.49 -16.54 -38.24
CA MET A 389 21.28 -16.37 -37.42
C MET A 389 21.23 -17.38 -36.27
N LEU A 390 21.75 -18.60 -36.49
CA LEU A 390 21.93 -19.59 -35.43
C LEU A 390 22.92 -19.10 -34.37
N ARG A 391 24.07 -18.55 -34.79
CA ARG A 391 25.04 -17.92 -33.88
C ARG A 391 24.44 -16.74 -33.13
N MET A 392 23.60 -15.92 -33.77
CA MET A 392 22.89 -14.82 -33.09
C MET A 392 21.86 -15.31 -32.08
N LEU A 393 21.16 -16.41 -32.34
CA LEU A 393 20.23 -17.01 -31.39
C LEU A 393 20.98 -17.55 -30.15
N GLU A 394 22.12 -18.21 -30.36
CA GLU A 394 23.02 -18.64 -29.27
C GLU A 394 23.58 -17.43 -28.50
N ALA A 395 24.00 -16.37 -29.19
CA ALA A 395 24.47 -15.14 -28.56
C ALA A 395 23.34 -14.43 -27.77
N GLY A 396 22.12 -14.42 -28.29
CA GLY A 396 20.95 -13.89 -27.61
C GLY A 396 20.65 -14.62 -26.30
N ALA A 397 20.84 -15.94 -26.28
CA ALA A 397 20.71 -16.74 -25.06
C ALA A 397 21.78 -16.37 -24.02
N TRP A 398 23.03 -16.13 -24.43
CA TRP A 398 24.09 -15.63 -23.56
C TRP A 398 23.81 -14.22 -23.03
N ILE A 399 23.34 -13.31 -23.88
CA ILE A 399 22.94 -11.95 -23.48
C ILE A 399 21.81 -12.01 -22.46
N ALA A 400 20.79 -12.85 -22.68
CA ALA A 400 19.69 -13.01 -21.75
C ALA A 400 20.19 -13.51 -20.38
N LEU A 401 21.04 -14.54 -20.35
CA LEU A 401 21.64 -15.05 -19.12
C LEU A 401 22.46 -13.97 -18.40
N PHE A 402 23.29 -13.22 -19.14
CA PHE A 402 24.08 -12.11 -18.61
C PHE A 402 23.20 -11.03 -17.97
N LEU A 403 22.12 -10.62 -18.65
CA LEU A 403 21.17 -9.63 -18.12
C LEU A 403 20.48 -10.14 -16.84
N PHE A 404 20.12 -11.42 -16.77
CA PHE A 404 19.55 -12.01 -15.55
C PHE A 404 20.54 -11.98 -14.38
N VAL A 405 21.81 -12.31 -14.62
CA VAL A 405 22.88 -12.24 -13.61
C VAL A 405 23.12 -10.80 -13.17
N LEU A 406 23.24 -9.86 -14.13
CA LEU A 406 23.48 -8.45 -13.85
C LEU A 406 22.35 -7.82 -13.02
N MET A 407 21.08 -8.07 -13.40
CA MET A 407 19.93 -7.62 -12.61
C MET A 407 19.91 -8.20 -11.21
N SER A 408 20.39 -9.43 -11.04
CA SER A 408 20.50 -10.09 -9.74
C SER A 408 21.57 -9.43 -8.87
N LEU A 409 22.74 -9.12 -9.44
CA LEU A 409 23.81 -8.38 -8.76
C LEU A 409 23.36 -6.96 -8.35
N LEU A 410 22.67 -6.24 -9.23
CA LEU A 410 22.08 -4.93 -8.93
C LEU A 410 21.08 -5.00 -7.77
N SER A 411 20.24 -6.04 -7.72
CA SER A 411 19.29 -6.26 -6.63
C SER A 411 20.00 -6.51 -5.29
N ILE A 412 21.09 -7.27 -5.30
CA ILE A 412 21.94 -7.49 -4.11
C ILE A 412 22.59 -6.18 -3.67
N MET A 413 23.16 -5.40 -4.60
CA MET A 413 23.78 -4.11 -4.28
C MET A 413 22.78 -3.10 -3.72
N LEU A 414 21.56 -3.03 -4.27
CA LEU A 414 20.49 -2.18 -3.72
C LEU A 414 20.06 -2.63 -2.32
N GLY A 415 20.01 -3.94 -2.08
CA GLY A 415 19.78 -4.48 -0.75
C GLY A 415 20.91 -4.09 0.21
N ALA A 416 22.16 -4.18 -0.23
CA ALA A 416 23.34 -3.87 0.57
C ALA A 416 23.48 -2.37 0.89
N SER A 417 23.10 -1.47 -0.02
CA SER A 417 23.13 -0.04 0.28
C SER A 417 22.10 0.36 1.33
N VAL A 418 20.96 -0.35 1.41
CA VAL A 418 20.00 -0.20 2.50
C VAL A 418 20.59 -0.72 3.83
N LEU A 419 21.41 -1.78 3.79
CA LEU A 419 22.10 -2.31 4.98
C LEU A 419 23.11 -1.32 5.57
N MET A 420 23.71 -0.46 4.74
CA MET A 420 24.77 0.46 5.15
C MET A 420 24.26 1.81 5.69
N GLY A 421 22.94 2.03 5.83
CA GLY A 421 22.40 3.26 6.41
C GLY A 421 22.45 3.27 7.94
N ASP A 422 22.91 4.36 8.57
CA ASP A 422 23.21 4.57 10.00
C ASP A 422 22.02 4.49 10.99
N GLY A 423 21.19 3.45 10.93
CA GLY A 423 20.11 3.24 11.92
C GLY A 423 20.37 2.07 12.86
N GLU A 424 19.79 2.15 14.06
CA GLU A 424 20.00 1.22 15.18
C GLU A 424 19.94 -0.26 14.77
N VAL A 425 20.98 -1.01 15.17
CA VAL A 425 21.43 -2.28 14.57
C VAL A 425 20.57 -3.48 14.99
N GLU A 426 19.91 -3.43 16.14
CA GLU A 426 19.43 -4.63 16.81
C GLU A 426 18.11 -5.17 16.25
N GLN A 427 17.11 -4.30 16.03
CA GLN A 427 15.83 -4.70 15.43
C GLN A 427 15.92 -4.95 13.92
N ARG A 428 16.91 -4.33 13.25
CA ARG A 428 17.18 -4.54 11.82
C ARG A 428 17.71 -5.94 11.54
N SER A 429 18.58 -6.50 12.39
CA SER A 429 19.33 -7.72 12.11
C SER A 429 18.49 -8.92 11.59
N SER A 430 17.32 -9.18 12.18
CA SER A 430 16.45 -10.30 11.77
C SER A 430 15.76 -10.07 10.42
N MET A 431 15.30 -8.85 10.19
CA MET A 431 14.58 -8.42 8.99
C MET A 431 15.56 -8.24 7.81
N LEU A 432 16.80 -7.85 8.11
CA LEU A 432 17.92 -7.83 7.18
C LEU A 432 18.37 -9.23 6.76
N LEU A 433 18.47 -10.18 7.70
CA LEU A 433 18.82 -11.57 7.39
C LEU A 433 17.75 -12.22 6.50
N GLN A 434 16.46 -11.98 6.78
CA GLN A 434 15.36 -12.46 5.96
C GLN A 434 15.38 -11.85 4.55
N THR A 435 15.60 -10.53 4.45
CA THR A 435 15.68 -9.83 3.16
C THR A 435 16.87 -10.34 2.34
N PHE A 436 18.03 -10.56 2.97
CA PHE A 436 19.22 -11.09 2.32
C PHE A 436 19.00 -12.49 1.74
N TRP A 437 18.55 -13.46 2.56
CA TRP A 437 18.32 -14.84 2.09
C TRP A 437 17.28 -14.91 0.98
N LEU A 438 16.26 -14.06 1.07
CA LEU A 438 15.22 -13.98 0.09
C LEU A 438 15.72 -13.39 -1.25
N GLN A 439 16.59 -12.37 -1.22
CA GLN A 439 17.26 -11.88 -2.42
C GLN A 439 18.15 -12.96 -3.03
N VAL A 440 18.94 -13.66 -2.22
CA VAL A 440 19.76 -14.80 -2.67
C VAL A 440 18.89 -15.86 -3.34
N PHE A 441 17.77 -16.22 -2.73
CA PHE A 441 16.83 -17.19 -3.30
C PHE A 441 16.25 -16.73 -4.66
N LEU A 442 15.85 -15.46 -4.76
CA LEU A 442 15.39 -14.88 -6.03
C LEU A 442 16.49 -14.87 -7.10
N VAL A 443 17.75 -14.61 -6.72
CA VAL A 443 18.90 -14.70 -7.63
C VAL A 443 19.05 -16.13 -8.14
N VAL A 444 19.01 -17.13 -7.25
CA VAL A 444 19.12 -18.54 -7.62
C VAL A 444 18.02 -18.94 -8.60
N ILE A 445 16.76 -18.55 -8.35
CA ILE A 445 15.64 -18.82 -9.27
C ILE A 445 15.86 -18.14 -10.62
N LYS A 446 16.26 -16.86 -10.64
CA LYS A 446 16.52 -16.10 -11.87
C LYS A 446 17.64 -16.72 -12.71
N VAL A 447 18.73 -17.12 -12.07
CA VAL A 447 19.86 -17.79 -12.72
C VAL A 447 19.43 -19.17 -13.25
N ALA A 448 18.72 -19.96 -12.45
CA ALA A 448 18.21 -21.27 -12.88
C ALA A 448 17.25 -21.14 -14.08
N ALA A 449 16.34 -20.16 -14.06
CA ALA A 449 15.44 -19.87 -15.18
C ALA A 449 16.22 -19.42 -16.43
N GLY A 450 17.23 -18.57 -16.26
CA GLY A 450 18.12 -18.13 -17.35
C GLY A 450 18.91 -19.29 -17.97
N VAL A 451 19.48 -20.17 -17.14
CA VAL A 451 20.19 -21.38 -17.58
C VAL A 451 19.26 -22.35 -18.30
N TYR A 452 18.06 -22.57 -17.76
CA TYR A 452 17.06 -23.40 -18.41
C TYR A 452 16.65 -22.83 -19.79
N LEU A 453 16.36 -21.53 -19.85
CA LEU A 453 16.01 -20.85 -21.11
C LEU A 453 17.16 -20.93 -22.11
N PHE A 454 18.40 -20.79 -21.64
CA PHE A 454 19.60 -20.95 -22.46
C PHE A 454 19.67 -22.34 -23.10
N PHE A 455 19.48 -23.41 -22.32
CA PHE A 455 19.48 -24.78 -22.84
C PHE A 455 18.34 -25.04 -23.81
N GLU A 456 17.14 -24.53 -23.53
CA GLU A 456 15.99 -24.68 -24.44
C GLU A 456 16.21 -23.91 -25.75
N LEU A 457 16.71 -22.67 -25.72
CA LEU A 457 17.03 -21.92 -26.94
C LEU A 457 18.10 -22.62 -27.78
N ARG A 458 19.13 -23.17 -27.12
CA ARG A 458 20.18 -23.92 -27.80
C ARG A 458 19.68 -25.25 -28.36
N ARG A 459 18.74 -25.90 -27.67
CA ARG A 459 18.04 -27.09 -28.17
C ARG A 459 17.16 -26.73 -29.38
N MET A 460 16.43 -25.63 -29.33
CA MET A 460 15.60 -25.11 -30.42
C MET A 460 16.42 -24.79 -31.68
N ALA A 461 17.64 -24.27 -31.51
CA ALA A 461 18.56 -23.97 -32.61
C ALA A 461 19.04 -25.21 -33.39
N ARG A 462 18.92 -26.43 -32.81
CA ARG A 462 19.39 -27.67 -33.45
C ARG A 462 18.32 -28.41 -34.24
N TYR A 463 17.06 -27.99 -34.15
CA TYR A 463 16.02 -28.59 -34.99
C TYR A 463 16.25 -28.21 -36.44
N ARG A 464 16.07 -29.19 -37.34
CA ARG A 464 16.13 -28.97 -38.78
C ARG A 464 14.78 -29.24 -39.40
N LEU A 465 14.33 -28.31 -40.23
CA LEU A 465 13.10 -28.45 -40.99
C LEU A 465 13.43 -28.90 -42.41
N GLY A 466 12.57 -29.75 -42.96
CA GLY A 466 12.60 -30.16 -44.35
C GLY A 466 11.22 -30.48 -44.88
N ARG A 467 11.14 -30.96 -46.11
CA ARG A 467 9.91 -31.32 -46.80
C ARG A 467 10.10 -32.64 -47.55
N ASP A 468 9.12 -33.53 -47.45
CA ASP A 468 8.99 -34.74 -48.26
C ASP A 468 7.57 -34.76 -48.84
N LYS A 469 7.43 -34.39 -50.11
CA LYS A 469 6.13 -34.22 -50.79
C LYS A 469 5.22 -33.21 -50.07
N GLU A 470 4.14 -33.67 -49.45
CA GLU A 470 3.17 -32.86 -48.69
C GLU A 470 3.42 -32.92 -47.17
N LEU A 471 4.45 -33.65 -46.74
CA LEU A 471 4.79 -33.78 -45.33
C LEU A 471 5.93 -32.82 -44.97
N LEU A 472 5.83 -32.24 -43.78
CA LEU A 472 6.92 -31.51 -43.16
C LEU A 472 7.84 -32.51 -42.45
N LEU A 473 9.14 -32.42 -42.69
CA LEU A 473 10.15 -33.16 -41.94
C LEU A 473 10.67 -32.29 -40.81
N LEU A 474 10.77 -32.86 -39.61
CA LEU A 474 11.43 -32.25 -38.47
C LEU A 474 12.49 -33.22 -37.95
N GLU A 475 13.76 -32.89 -38.12
CA GLU A 475 14.86 -33.57 -37.43
C GLU A 475 15.02 -32.94 -36.06
N ASP A 476 14.92 -33.74 -35.01
CA ASP A 476 15.15 -33.28 -33.65
C ASP A 476 16.65 -33.27 -33.29
N PRO A 477 17.05 -32.70 -32.14
CA PRO A 477 18.45 -32.63 -31.75
C PRO A 477 19.13 -33.98 -31.50
N ALA A 478 18.37 -35.09 -31.40
CA ALA A 478 18.91 -36.45 -31.31
C ALA A 478 19.17 -37.06 -32.70
N GLY A 479 18.73 -36.39 -33.77
CA GLY A 479 18.83 -36.86 -35.15
C GLY A 479 17.60 -37.65 -35.62
N ASP A 480 16.55 -37.75 -34.79
CA ASP A 480 15.34 -38.47 -35.17
C ASP A 480 14.51 -37.61 -36.14
N VAL A 481 14.14 -38.20 -37.28
CA VAL A 481 13.36 -37.52 -38.33
C VAL A 481 11.88 -37.85 -38.18
N HIS A 482 11.10 -36.84 -37.83
CA HIS A 482 9.66 -36.91 -37.69
C HIS A 482 8.97 -36.43 -38.98
N ARG A 483 8.08 -37.25 -39.54
CA ARG A 483 7.21 -36.87 -40.66
C ARG A 483 5.89 -36.32 -40.12
N ILE A 484 5.60 -35.06 -40.39
CA ILE A 484 4.51 -34.32 -39.77
C ILE A 484 3.51 -33.90 -40.84
N ASN A 485 2.23 -34.22 -40.62
CA ASN A 485 1.15 -33.66 -41.41
C ASN A 485 0.99 -32.17 -41.02
N PRO A 486 1.08 -31.22 -41.97
CA PRO A 486 0.93 -29.79 -41.69
C PRO A 486 -0.36 -29.41 -40.95
N ALA A 487 -1.44 -30.19 -41.09
CA ALA A 487 -2.69 -29.97 -40.36
C ALA A 487 -2.56 -30.14 -38.83
N GLU A 488 -1.52 -30.84 -38.34
CA GLU A 488 -1.22 -30.97 -36.92
C GLU A 488 -0.47 -29.76 -36.34
N LEU A 489 -0.09 -28.80 -37.19
CA LEU A 489 0.80 -27.71 -36.83
C LEU A 489 0.01 -26.44 -36.51
N SER A 490 0.50 -25.70 -35.52
CA SER A 490 0.15 -24.30 -35.33
C SER A 490 1.37 -23.43 -35.58
N TYR A 491 1.23 -22.34 -36.31
CA TYR A 491 2.38 -21.52 -36.69
C TYR A 491 2.08 -20.03 -36.68
N ASP A 492 3.14 -19.23 -36.64
CA ASP A 492 3.11 -17.81 -36.95
C ASP A 492 4.32 -17.43 -37.83
N ARG A 493 4.59 -16.13 -37.97
CA ARG A 493 5.70 -15.63 -38.79
C ARG A 493 7.10 -15.94 -38.22
N PHE A 494 7.20 -16.41 -36.98
CA PHE A 494 8.43 -16.55 -36.21
C PHE A 494 8.70 -17.96 -35.70
N GLN A 495 7.67 -18.77 -35.50
CA GLN A 495 7.77 -20.05 -34.82
C GLN A 495 6.65 -21.00 -35.24
N LEU A 496 6.91 -22.29 -35.06
CA LEU A 496 6.02 -23.39 -35.35
C LEU A 496 5.90 -24.27 -34.10
N LEU A 497 4.69 -24.69 -33.76
CA LEU A 497 4.38 -25.51 -32.59
C LEU A 497 3.84 -26.86 -33.05
N TRP A 498 4.52 -27.93 -32.68
CA TRP A 498 4.12 -29.31 -32.93
C TRP A 498 4.28 -30.14 -31.66
N LYS A 499 3.19 -30.77 -31.17
CA LYS A 499 3.20 -31.62 -29.96
C LYS A 499 3.94 -31.04 -28.75
N GLY A 500 3.92 -29.71 -28.57
CA GLY A 500 4.60 -29.02 -27.47
C GLY A 500 6.09 -28.69 -27.75
N THR A 501 6.59 -29.02 -28.93
CA THR A 501 7.89 -28.60 -29.44
C THR A 501 7.72 -27.31 -30.23
N LEU A 502 8.43 -26.27 -29.81
CA LEU A 502 8.46 -24.98 -30.49
C LEU A 502 9.73 -24.90 -31.34
N VAL A 503 9.54 -24.73 -32.64
CA VAL A 503 10.60 -24.68 -33.63
C VAL A 503 10.66 -23.24 -34.17
N PRO A 504 11.77 -22.52 -33.96
CA PRO A 504 11.88 -21.16 -34.41
C PRO A 504 12.06 -21.14 -35.95
N LEU A 505 11.25 -20.33 -36.62
CA LEU A 505 11.36 -20.00 -38.05
C LEU A 505 12.16 -18.70 -38.26
N SER A 506 12.35 -17.92 -37.20
CA SER A 506 13.05 -16.64 -37.20
C SER A 506 13.70 -16.40 -35.84
N ALA A 507 14.84 -15.70 -35.85
CA ALA A 507 15.52 -15.21 -34.65
C ALA A 507 14.87 -13.92 -34.10
N GLY A 508 13.56 -13.74 -34.29
CA GLY A 508 12.82 -12.54 -33.88
C GLY A 508 13.26 -11.30 -34.66
N LEU A 509 14.03 -10.41 -34.01
CA LEU A 509 14.47 -9.13 -34.57
C LEU A 509 15.57 -9.25 -35.61
N TYR A 510 16.34 -10.34 -35.54
CA TYR A 510 17.51 -10.53 -36.39
C TYR A 510 17.16 -11.07 -37.79
N GLY A 511 15.91 -11.49 -38.00
CA GLY A 511 15.40 -11.96 -39.29
C GLY A 511 15.05 -13.45 -39.32
N PRO A 512 14.68 -13.99 -40.49
CA PRO A 512 14.34 -15.39 -40.65
C PRO A 512 15.56 -16.30 -40.46
N LEU A 513 15.35 -17.47 -39.85
CA LEU A 513 16.39 -18.50 -39.67
C LEU A 513 16.65 -19.27 -40.96
N LEU A 514 15.60 -19.43 -41.77
CA LEU A 514 15.67 -20.10 -43.07
C LEU A 514 16.09 -19.12 -44.16
N GLU A 515 16.75 -19.64 -45.19
CA GLU A 515 16.98 -18.88 -46.42
C GLU A 515 15.66 -18.36 -47.00
N LYS A 516 15.71 -17.17 -47.63
CA LYS A 516 14.50 -16.51 -48.15
C LYS A 516 13.76 -17.43 -49.12
N GLN A 517 14.50 -18.16 -49.94
CA GLN A 517 13.99 -19.10 -50.92
C GLN A 517 13.30 -20.30 -50.23
N ASP A 518 14.00 -21.01 -49.35
CA ASP A 518 13.45 -22.15 -48.61
C ASP A 518 12.20 -21.79 -47.80
N ARG A 519 12.18 -20.58 -47.22
CA ARG A 519 11.02 -20.10 -46.47
C ARG A 519 9.83 -19.81 -47.36
N LEU A 520 9.99 -18.97 -48.39
CA LEU A 520 8.87 -18.46 -49.18
C LEU A 520 8.39 -19.48 -50.22
N GLU A 521 9.30 -20.26 -50.78
CA GLU A 521 9.00 -21.22 -51.84
C GLU A 521 8.75 -22.63 -51.28
N GLY A 522 9.39 -22.98 -50.16
CA GLY A 522 9.28 -24.32 -49.57
C GLY A 522 8.26 -24.42 -48.45
N LEU A 523 8.51 -23.70 -47.35
CA LEU A 523 7.81 -23.89 -46.08
C LEU A 523 6.48 -23.14 -45.99
N MET A 524 6.44 -21.85 -46.32
CA MET A 524 5.27 -21.00 -46.10
C MET A 524 4.02 -21.46 -46.88
N PRO A 525 4.09 -21.86 -48.16
CA PRO A 525 2.92 -22.34 -48.89
C PRO A 525 2.29 -23.57 -48.20
N LEU A 526 3.12 -24.52 -47.75
CA LEU A 526 2.68 -25.72 -47.04
C LEU A 526 1.97 -25.38 -45.72
N LEU A 527 2.47 -24.38 -44.99
CA LEU A 527 1.86 -23.93 -43.73
C LEU A 527 0.59 -23.11 -43.96
N GLU A 528 0.55 -22.26 -44.98
CA GLU A 528 -0.62 -21.44 -45.30
C GLU A 528 -1.80 -22.26 -45.83
N GLU A 529 -1.52 -23.32 -46.57
CA GLU A 529 -2.56 -24.19 -47.13
C GLU A 529 -3.19 -25.13 -46.08
N HIS A 530 -2.40 -25.59 -45.11
CA HIS A 530 -2.80 -26.71 -44.25
C HIS A 530 -2.65 -26.49 -42.74
N ALA A 531 -1.79 -25.58 -42.27
CA ALA A 531 -1.53 -25.39 -40.83
C ALA A 531 -2.41 -24.29 -40.19
N THR A 532 -2.59 -24.35 -38.87
CA THR A 532 -3.38 -23.35 -38.14
C THR A 532 -2.55 -22.13 -37.79
N ARG A 533 -2.84 -20.98 -38.40
CA ARG A 533 -2.18 -19.71 -38.04
C ARG A 533 -2.67 -19.21 -36.67
N ARG A 534 -1.75 -18.98 -35.73
CA ARG A 534 -2.02 -18.41 -34.40
C ARG A 534 -1.17 -17.17 -34.16
N SER A 535 -1.50 -16.38 -33.13
CA SER A 535 -0.63 -15.29 -32.69
C SER A 535 0.60 -15.83 -31.97
N SER A 536 1.72 -15.10 -32.02
CA SER A 536 2.94 -15.49 -31.28
C SER A 536 2.68 -15.72 -29.81
N PHE A 537 1.84 -14.86 -29.21
CA PHE A 537 1.47 -14.96 -27.82
C PHE A 537 0.70 -16.26 -27.52
N ALA A 538 -0.28 -16.63 -28.35
CA ALA A 538 -1.04 -17.87 -28.17
C ALA A 538 -0.13 -19.11 -28.29
N LEU A 539 0.78 -19.13 -29.26
CA LEU A 539 1.74 -20.24 -29.43
C LEU A 539 2.71 -20.34 -28.25
N SER A 540 3.22 -19.20 -27.77
CA SER A 540 4.09 -19.18 -26.59
C SER A 540 3.35 -19.61 -25.33
N LEU A 541 2.09 -19.20 -25.15
CA LEU A 541 1.25 -19.62 -24.03
C LEU A 541 0.97 -21.13 -24.08
N ASP A 542 0.63 -21.67 -25.24
CA ASP A 542 0.42 -23.12 -25.43
C ASP A 542 1.70 -23.92 -25.15
N TRP A 543 2.85 -23.41 -25.58
CA TRP A 543 4.16 -24.00 -25.29
C TRP A 543 4.48 -23.98 -23.80
N LEU A 544 4.26 -22.83 -23.14
CA LEU A 544 4.42 -22.65 -21.69
C LEU A 544 3.49 -23.57 -20.89
N ALA A 545 2.22 -23.69 -21.30
CA ALA A 545 1.22 -24.53 -20.63
C ALA A 545 1.59 -26.02 -20.67
N ARG A 546 2.31 -26.46 -21.71
CA ARG A 546 2.82 -27.83 -21.86
C ARG A 546 4.17 -28.06 -21.15
N ARG A 547 4.76 -27.02 -20.57
CA ARG A 547 6.04 -27.04 -19.83
C ARG A 547 5.81 -26.49 -18.42
N PRO A 548 5.08 -27.21 -17.54
CA PRO A 548 4.65 -26.71 -16.23
C PRO A 548 5.82 -26.20 -15.38
N GLY A 549 7.00 -26.80 -15.50
CA GLY A 549 8.21 -26.32 -14.80
C GLY A 549 8.54 -24.85 -15.08
N VAL A 550 8.51 -24.41 -16.35
CA VAL A 550 8.85 -23.03 -16.74
C VAL A 550 7.81 -22.03 -16.25
N PHE A 551 6.54 -22.40 -16.41
CA PHE A 551 5.41 -21.57 -15.99
C PHE A 551 5.42 -21.41 -14.46
N ILE A 552 5.61 -22.50 -13.73
CA ILE A 552 5.71 -22.51 -12.28
C ILE A 552 6.92 -21.68 -11.82
N SER A 553 8.11 -21.82 -12.42
CA SER A 553 9.28 -21.01 -12.05
C SER A 553 9.09 -19.52 -12.28
N LEU A 554 8.47 -19.13 -13.40
CA LEU A 554 8.22 -17.72 -13.73
C LEU A 554 7.20 -17.10 -12.77
N PHE A 555 6.09 -17.80 -12.50
CA PHE A 555 5.05 -17.32 -11.59
C PHE A 555 5.49 -17.37 -10.12
N ILE A 556 6.27 -18.38 -9.70
CA ILE A 556 6.91 -18.39 -8.39
C ILE A 556 7.90 -17.24 -8.27
N GLY A 557 8.71 -16.95 -9.30
CA GLY A 557 9.64 -15.83 -9.29
C GLY A 557 8.95 -14.46 -9.19
N ILE A 558 7.89 -14.24 -9.97
CA ILE A 558 7.08 -13.01 -9.94
C ILE A 558 6.31 -12.91 -8.62
N GLY A 559 5.66 -14.00 -8.20
CA GLY A 559 4.88 -14.06 -6.96
C GLY A 559 5.76 -13.85 -5.74
N LEU A 560 6.93 -14.48 -5.69
CA LEU A 560 7.93 -14.23 -4.66
C LEU A 560 8.39 -12.79 -4.73
N TYR A 561 8.81 -12.24 -5.88
CA TYR A 561 9.25 -10.85 -5.99
C TYR A 561 8.20 -9.85 -5.49
N VAL A 562 6.94 -10.01 -5.88
CA VAL A 562 5.82 -9.20 -5.39
C VAL A 562 5.64 -9.38 -3.89
N MET A 563 5.70 -10.61 -3.39
CA MET A 563 5.63 -10.90 -1.95
C MET A 563 6.80 -10.27 -1.20
N VAL A 564 8.05 -10.38 -1.68
CA VAL A 564 9.26 -9.78 -1.09
C VAL A 564 9.13 -8.27 -1.03
N TRP A 565 8.65 -7.68 -2.11
CA TRP A 565 8.53 -6.23 -2.23
C TRP A 565 7.41 -5.70 -1.34
N LEU A 566 6.29 -6.43 -1.25
CA LEU A 566 5.25 -6.17 -0.25
C LEU A 566 5.77 -6.34 1.18
N LEU A 567 6.58 -7.38 1.46
CA LEU A 567 7.21 -7.58 2.76
C LEU A 567 8.20 -6.44 3.06
N TYR A 568 9.02 -6.00 2.11
CA TYR A 568 9.95 -4.89 2.30
C TYR A 568 9.22 -3.57 2.64
N ILE A 569 8.12 -3.28 1.95
CA ILE A 569 7.25 -2.13 2.23
C ILE A 569 6.61 -2.24 3.62
N LEU A 570 6.13 -3.43 3.95
CA LEU A 570 5.41 -3.65 5.20
C LEU A 570 6.33 -3.67 6.42
N TYR A 571 7.57 -4.13 6.27
CA TYR A 571 8.51 -4.34 7.37
C TYR A 571 9.58 -3.24 7.50
N GLY A 572 9.74 -2.33 6.52
CA GLY A 572 10.79 -1.28 6.53
C GLY A 572 10.59 -0.16 7.56
N ARG A 573 9.90 -0.45 8.65
CA ARG A 573 9.74 0.39 9.84
C ARG A 573 10.36 -0.31 11.03
#